data_AF-A0A966SYE4-F1
#
_entry.id   AF-A0A966SYE4-F1
#
_cell.length_a   1.000
_cell.length_b   1.000
_cell.length_c   1.000
_cell.angle_alpha   90.00
_cell.angle_beta   90.00
_cell.angle_gamma   90.00
#
_symmetry.space_group_name_H-M   'P 1'
#
loop_
_entity.id
_entity.type
_entity.pdbx_description
1 polymer ?
#
loop_
_entity_poly.entity_id
_entity_poly.type
_entity_poly.pdbx_seq_one_letter_code
_entity_poly.pdbx_strand_id
1 'polypeptide(L)'
;MGHPQSTPGAAAKEAPSPWTRRRLLGGAAALGTGAALTALGLRGARAEESGHSGAGGHGGGSRSLPFDPQACLRSFERGRVIQENGRPLRLFEVEARSINVPLAGDVLFKAWTLNGRIPGPTLRARQGERIRVVFRNADSTAHSLHLHGVHPAAMDGIEPILPGRTAVYEVDLDRAGLFPYHCHVAPVSRHVGKGLFGLLVVDPPVDRPPADELVLVMGGYDINNDGRNELYAFNGIPDAYMLHPIQVRQNALVRIYLLNMTELESPLTFHTHANAFTVVGAGAQEPTDVITLGVAERTILELRYPYLGRYMVHPHQDQIAERGAMGFVEVTPA
;
A
#
# COMPACT_ATOMS: atom_id res chain seq x y z
N MET A 1 70.07 30.37 3.78
CA MET A 1 70.23 29.28 4.76
C MET A 1 68.84 28.88 5.20
N GLY A 2 68.29 27.69 5.05
CA GLY A 2 68.69 26.43 4.42
C GLY A 2 67.44 25.55 4.49
N HIS A 3 67.07 24.89 3.39
CA HIS A 3 66.05 23.83 3.37
C HIS A 3 66.43 22.68 4.30
N PRO A 4 65.45 21.88 4.73
CA PRO A 4 65.66 20.44 4.71
C PRO A 4 64.61 19.70 3.89
N GLN A 5 65.13 18.66 3.25
CA GLN A 5 64.53 17.79 2.27
C GLN A 5 63.64 16.71 2.90
N SER A 6 62.66 16.28 2.10
CA SER A 6 61.84 15.09 2.24
C SER A 6 62.64 13.79 2.07
N THR A 7 62.27 12.74 2.82
CA THR A 7 62.45 11.33 2.43
C THR A 7 61.21 10.50 2.79
N PRO A 8 60.93 9.37 2.09
CA PRO A 8 59.58 8.84 1.93
C PRO A 8 59.34 7.45 2.57
N GLY A 9 58.06 7.11 2.74
CA GLY A 9 57.52 5.76 2.48
C GLY A 9 57.31 4.83 3.69
N ALA A 10 56.04 4.66 4.09
CA ALA A 10 55.54 3.39 4.62
C ALA A 10 54.03 3.28 4.33
N ALA A 11 53.68 2.41 3.37
CA ALA A 11 52.31 2.09 3.00
C ALA A 11 51.61 1.32 4.13
N ALA A 12 50.45 1.81 4.56
CA ALA A 12 49.57 1.11 5.49
C ALA A 12 48.80 0.01 4.75
N LYS A 13 48.82 -1.19 5.33
CA LYS A 13 48.25 -2.43 4.78
C LYS A 13 46.71 -2.43 4.87
N GLU A 14 46.06 -2.68 3.75
CA GLU A 14 44.64 -3.05 3.66
C GLU A 14 44.39 -4.43 4.30
N ALA A 15 43.29 -4.56 5.03
CA ALA A 15 42.82 -5.82 5.61
C ALA A 15 41.85 -6.53 4.65
N PRO A 16 41.99 -7.85 4.39
CA PRO A 16 41.17 -8.54 3.41
C PRO A 16 39.81 -9.04 3.96
N SER A 17 38.81 -8.92 3.09
CA SER A 17 37.44 -9.44 3.17
C SER A 17 37.38 -10.99 3.21
N PRO A 18 36.50 -11.62 4.01
CA PRO A 18 36.48 -13.08 4.13
C PRO A 18 35.30 -13.73 3.40
N TRP A 19 35.18 -13.63 2.08
CA TRP A 19 34.29 -14.53 1.32
C TRP A 19 34.87 -14.90 -0.05
N THR A 20 35.73 -15.92 -0.09
CA THR A 20 36.22 -16.53 -1.33
C THR A 20 35.52 -17.86 -1.63
N ARG A 21 35.10 -17.98 -2.90
CA ARG A 21 34.60 -19.20 -3.55
C ARG A 21 35.70 -20.26 -3.69
N ARG A 22 35.36 -21.53 -3.43
CA ARG A 22 35.85 -22.74 -4.14
C ARG A 22 34.70 -23.75 -4.16
N ARG A 23 34.11 -24.07 -5.31
CA ARG A 23 34.52 -25.08 -6.33
C ARG A 23 34.76 -26.48 -5.73
N LEU A 24 33.81 -27.38 -5.97
CA LEU A 24 34.03 -28.82 -6.13
C LEU A 24 33.64 -29.20 -7.56
N LEU A 25 34.61 -29.76 -8.28
CA LEU A 25 34.47 -30.42 -9.58
C LEU A 25 34.89 -31.87 -9.37
N GLY A 26 34.23 -32.81 -10.05
CA GLY A 26 34.81 -34.11 -10.36
C GLY A 26 33.80 -35.23 -10.57
N GLY A 27 33.63 -35.66 -11.83
CA GLY A 27 33.16 -37.01 -12.17
C GLY A 27 32.22 -37.12 -13.36
N ALA A 28 32.75 -37.15 -14.58
CA ALA A 28 32.06 -37.48 -15.84
C ALA A 28 32.08 -38.99 -16.13
N ALA A 29 31.05 -39.56 -16.77
CA ALA A 29 31.02 -40.15 -18.14
C ALA A 29 30.37 -41.57 -18.04
N ALA A 30 29.66 -42.20 -18.98
CA ALA A 30 29.47 -42.01 -20.42
C ALA A 30 28.26 -42.83 -20.95
N LEU A 31 27.70 -42.38 -22.09
CA LEU A 31 27.22 -43.09 -23.29
C LEU A 31 26.03 -44.08 -23.29
N GLY A 32 25.10 -43.83 -24.24
CA GLY A 32 24.14 -44.79 -24.78
C GLY A 32 23.21 -44.18 -25.84
N THR A 33 23.55 -44.35 -27.12
CA THR A 33 22.88 -43.89 -28.35
C THR A 33 21.60 -44.67 -28.71
N GLY A 34 20.64 -44.03 -29.37
CA GLY A 34 19.58 -44.72 -30.13
C GLY A 34 18.64 -43.78 -30.88
N ALA A 35 18.75 -43.74 -32.21
CA ALA A 35 17.96 -42.93 -33.14
C ALA A 35 16.68 -43.65 -33.60
N ALA A 36 15.62 -42.89 -33.91
CA ALA A 36 14.64 -43.27 -34.93
C ALA A 36 13.94 -42.03 -35.50
N LEU A 37 14.26 -41.73 -36.76
CA LEU A 37 13.54 -40.84 -37.66
C LEU A 37 12.25 -41.52 -38.14
N THR A 38 11.13 -40.81 -38.16
CA THR A 38 10.02 -41.13 -39.07
C THR A 38 9.38 -39.83 -39.53
N ALA A 39 9.47 -39.56 -40.83
CA ALA A 39 8.84 -38.45 -41.51
C ALA A 39 7.76 -38.99 -42.46
N LEU A 40 6.58 -38.35 -42.44
CA LEU A 40 5.51 -38.21 -43.47
C LEU A 40 4.20 -38.03 -42.70
N GLY A 41 3.34 -37.04 -42.90
CA GLY A 41 3.21 -35.98 -43.88
C GLY A 41 1.76 -35.47 -43.85
N LEU A 42 1.53 -34.36 -44.57
CA LEU A 42 0.24 -33.84 -45.08
C LEU A 42 -0.51 -32.74 -44.31
N ARG A 43 -0.48 -31.58 -44.98
CA ARG A 43 -1.59 -30.71 -45.40
C ARG A 43 -2.10 -29.66 -44.41
N GLY A 44 -1.97 -28.42 -44.88
CA GLY A 44 -2.39 -27.22 -44.17
C GLY A 44 -3.90 -27.02 -44.11
N ALA A 45 -4.26 -26.08 -43.24
CA ALA A 45 -5.47 -25.28 -43.30
C ALA A 45 -5.11 -23.89 -42.73
N ARG A 46 -5.46 -22.85 -43.48
CA ARG A 46 -5.60 -21.47 -42.98
C ARG A 46 -6.95 -21.37 -42.26
N ALA A 47 -6.98 -20.69 -41.12
CA ALA A 47 -8.11 -20.01 -40.44
C ALA A 47 -7.72 -19.94 -38.95
N GLU A 48 -7.95 -18.91 -38.16
CA GLU A 48 -8.60 -17.60 -38.26
C GLU A 48 -8.11 -16.84 -37.01
N GLU A 49 -7.84 -15.54 -37.12
CA GLU A 49 -7.76 -14.67 -35.95
C GLU A 49 -9.12 -14.69 -35.26
N SER A 50 -9.19 -15.28 -34.06
CA SER A 50 -10.34 -15.15 -33.18
C SER A 50 -9.94 -14.28 -31.99
N GLY A 51 -10.35 -13.02 -32.07
CA GLY A 51 -10.28 -12.10 -30.93
C GLY A 51 -11.01 -12.71 -29.74
N HIS A 52 -10.30 -12.87 -28.63
CA HIS A 52 -10.91 -13.16 -27.34
C HIS A 52 -11.24 -11.85 -26.65
N SER A 53 -12.43 -11.34 -26.97
CA SER A 53 -13.19 -10.48 -26.08
C SER A 53 -13.76 -11.38 -24.97
N GLY A 54 -13.08 -11.39 -23.83
CA GLY A 54 -13.48 -12.12 -22.63
C GLY A 54 -13.86 -11.17 -21.51
N ALA A 55 -14.89 -10.35 -21.71
CA ALA A 55 -15.58 -9.69 -20.60
C ALA A 55 -16.34 -10.76 -19.81
N GLY A 56 -15.66 -11.38 -18.84
CA GLY A 56 -16.25 -12.36 -17.93
C GLY A 56 -17.18 -11.68 -16.94
N GLY A 57 -18.45 -11.55 -17.30
CA GLY A 57 -19.51 -11.12 -16.40
C GLY A 57 -19.55 -11.98 -15.13
N HIS A 58 -19.33 -11.36 -13.98
CA HIS A 58 -19.45 -11.98 -12.67
C HIS A 58 -20.93 -12.05 -12.26
N GLY A 59 -21.62 -13.13 -12.64
CA GLY A 59 -22.77 -13.64 -11.88
C GLY A 59 -22.23 -14.37 -10.63
N GLY A 60 -22.81 -14.33 -9.45
CA GLY A 60 -24.15 -13.96 -9.04
C GLY A 60 -24.38 -14.63 -7.69
N GLY A 61 -23.92 -13.96 -6.63
CA GLY A 61 -24.05 -14.38 -5.24
C GLY A 61 -23.41 -13.30 -4.38
N SER A 62 -24.19 -12.32 -3.95
CA SER A 62 -23.71 -11.24 -3.06
C SER A 62 -23.34 -11.85 -1.71
N ARG A 63 -22.12 -12.36 -1.58
CA ARG A 63 -21.53 -12.60 -0.26
C ARG A 63 -21.36 -11.23 0.37
N SER A 64 -21.95 -11.02 1.55
CA SER A 64 -21.75 -9.79 2.31
C SER A 64 -20.26 -9.59 2.55
N LEU A 65 -19.73 -8.43 2.15
CA LEU A 65 -18.35 -8.06 2.46
C LEU A 65 -18.18 -7.92 3.98
N PRO A 66 -17.03 -8.33 4.54
CA PRO A 66 -16.79 -8.21 5.98
C PRO A 66 -16.56 -6.76 6.44
N PHE A 67 -16.31 -5.85 5.49
CA PHE A 67 -16.22 -4.40 5.69
C PHE A 67 -16.65 -3.68 4.42
N ASP A 68 -16.99 -2.40 4.53
CA ASP A 68 -17.45 -1.57 3.41
C ASP A 68 -16.33 -0.61 2.94
N PRO A 69 -15.81 -0.76 1.70
CA PRO A 69 -14.85 0.19 1.11
C PRO A 69 -15.36 1.63 1.04
N GLN A 70 -16.67 1.85 0.84
CA GLN A 70 -17.26 3.20 0.82
C GLN A 70 -17.12 3.88 2.18
N ALA A 71 -17.38 3.15 3.26
CA ALA A 71 -17.16 3.65 4.62
C ALA A 71 -15.68 4.01 4.84
N CYS A 72 -14.73 3.26 4.28
CA CYS A 72 -13.30 3.56 4.40
C CYS A 72 -12.91 4.91 3.78
N LEU A 73 -13.56 5.37 2.72
CA LEU A 73 -13.22 6.64 2.03
C LEU A 73 -13.23 7.84 2.97
N ARG A 74 -14.19 7.91 3.90
CA ARG A 74 -14.46 9.11 4.72
C ARG A 74 -14.45 8.84 6.23
N SER A 75 -14.04 7.64 6.64
CA SER A 75 -13.97 7.24 8.04
C SER A 75 -12.64 7.67 8.66
N PHE A 76 -12.67 8.75 9.44
CA PHE A 76 -11.54 9.23 10.24
C PHE A 76 -11.78 8.94 11.72
N GLU A 77 -10.98 8.03 12.27
CA GLU A 77 -10.93 7.74 13.71
C GLU A 77 -10.19 8.88 14.40
N ARG A 78 -10.89 9.63 15.25
CA ARG A 78 -10.32 10.78 15.98
C ARG A 78 -9.86 10.41 17.38
N GLY A 79 -10.15 9.20 17.85
CA GLY A 79 -9.76 8.73 19.16
C GLY A 79 -10.44 9.51 20.29
N ARG A 80 -10.07 9.16 21.51
CA ARG A 80 -10.55 9.82 22.73
C ARG A 80 -9.45 10.67 23.32
N VAL A 81 -9.73 11.94 23.63
CA VAL A 81 -8.78 12.79 24.36
C VAL A 81 -8.95 12.56 25.86
N ILE A 82 -7.86 12.23 26.55
CA ILE A 82 -7.79 12.13 28.01
C ILE A 82 -6.75 13.11 28.55
N GLN A 83 -6.81 13.40 29.85
CA GLN A 83 -5.80 14.19 30.55
C GLN A 83 -4.87 13.24 31.30
N GLU A 84 -3.57 13.35 31.07
CA GLU A 84 -2.55 12.57 31.78
C GLU A 84 -1.41 13.50 32.20
N ASN A 85 -1.09 13.54 33.50
CA ASN A 85 -0.06 14.43 34.05
C ASN A 85 -0.20 15.91 33.63
N GLY A 86 -1.44 16.39 33.50
CA GLY A 86 -1.74 17.77 33.10
C GLY A 86 -1.53 18.08 31.61
N ARG A 87 -1.34 17.07 30.77
CA ARG A 87 -1.24 17.21 29.30
C ARG A 87 -2.35 16.41 28.60
N PRO A 88 -2.94 16.96 27.52
CA PRO A 88 -3.88 16.19 26.70
C PRO A 88 -3.15 15.06 25.96
N LEU A 89 -3.75 13.87 25.99
CA LEU A 89 -3.28 12.69 25.27
C LEU A 89 -4.44 12.13 24.44
N ARG A 90 -4.23 11.94 23.13
CA ARG A 90 -5.23 11.33 22.25
C ARG A 90 -5.02 9.83 22.16
N LEU A 91 -6.00 9.06 22.61
CA LEU A 91 -5.97 7.60 22.67
C LEU A 91 -6.65 6.99 21.44
N PHE A 92 -5.95 6.03 20.82
CA PHE A 92 -6.47 5.16 19.77
C PHE A 92 -6.36 3.70 20.19
N GLU A 93 -7.30 2.88 19.73
CA GLU A 93 -7.30 1.43 19.92
C GLU A 93 -7.26 0.73 18.56
N VAL A 94 -6.26 -0.11 18.37
CA VAL A 94 -6.05 -0.87 17.14
C VAL A 94 -5.89 -2.34 17.48
N GLU A 95 -6.63 -3.21 16.81
CA GLU A 95 -6.60 -4.65 17.01
C GLU A 95 -6.20 -5.36 15.71
N ALA A 96 -5.16 -6.18 15.76
CA ALA A 96 -4.87 -7.12 14.68
C ALA A 96 -5.73 -8.37 14.81
N ARG A 97 -6.42 -8.75 13.73
CA ARG A 97 -7.18 -10.02 13.65
C ARG A 97 -7.29 -10.53 12.21
N SER A 98 -7.41 -11.84 12.07
CA SER A 98 -7.67 -12.50 10.79
C SER A 98 -9.14 -12.44 10.42
N ILE A 99 -9.44 -12.14 9.16
CA ILE A 99 -10.78 -12.32 8.58
C ILE A 99 -10.67 -12.98 7.19
N ASN A 100 -11.75 -13.58 6.73
CA ASN A 100 -11.85 -14.06 5.35
C ASN A 100 -12.49 -12.98 4.48
N VAL A 101 -11.80 -12.56 3.42
CA VAL A 101 -12.24 -11.52 2.50
C VAL A 101 -12.50 -12.16 1.13
N PRO A 102 -13.73 -12.08 0.57
CA PRO A 102 -13.97 -12.50 -0.80
C PRO A 102 -13.40 -11.43 -1.75
N LEU A 103 -12.27 -11.71 -2.40
CA LEU A 103 -11.58 -10.72 -3.24
C LEU A 103 -12.16 -10.66 -4.66
N ALA A 104 -12.41 -11.82 -5.28
CA ALA A 104 -13.01 -11.93 -6.61
C ALA A 104 -13.61 -13.32 -6.82
N GLY A 105 -14.83 -13.40 -7.35
CA GLY A 105 -15.54 -14.68 -7.58
C GLY A 105 -15.55 -15.58 -6.32
N ASP A 106 -14.96 -16.77 -6.44
CA ASP A 106 -14.83 -17.73 -5.34
C ASP A 106 -13.51 -17.63 -4.54
N VAL A 107 -12.65 -16.65 -4.86
CA VAL A 107 -11.38 -16.43 -4.14
C VAL A 107 -11.65 -15.84 -2.76
N LEU A 108 -11.54 -16.70 -1.73
CA LEU A 108 -11.61 -16.30 -0.32
C LEU A 108 -10.21 -16.16 0.25
N PHE A 109 -9.79 -14.92 0.51
CA PHE A 109 -8.46 -14.60 1.02
C PHE A 109 -8.46 -14.48 2.54
N LYS A 110 -7.57 -15.21 3.22
CA LYS A 110 -7.35 -15.06 4.66
C LYS A 110 -6.47 -13.83 4.93
N ALA A 111 -7.13 -12.68 5.08
CA ALA A 111 -6.49 -11.41 5.39
C ALA A 111 -6.08 -11.31 6.86
N TRP A 112 -5.03 -10.54 7.11
CA TRP A 112 -4.65 -10.05 8.42
C TRP A 112 -4.98 -8.56 8.46
N THR A 113 -5.88 -8.17 9.34
CA THR A 113 -6.52 -6.86 9.29
C THR A 113 -6.32 -6.10 10.57
N LEU A 114 -6.50 -4.78 10.48
CA LEU A 114 -6.51 -3.87 11.63
C LEU A 114 -7.95 -3.38 11.82
N ASN A 115 -8.55 -3.71 12.97
CA ASN A 115 -9.96 -3.49 13.30
C ASN A 115 -10.93 -4.16 12.31
N GLY A 116 -10.54 -5.26 11.65
CA GLY A 116 -11.41 -6.03 10.75
C GLY A 116 -11.64 -5.42 9.38
N ARG A 117 -10.78 -4.50 8.94
CA ARG A 117 -10.85 -3.91 7.60
C ARG A 117 -9.47 -3.72 6.97
N ILE A 118 -9.47 -3.53 5.65
CA ILE A 118 -8.29 -3.17 4.84
C ILE A 118 -8.67 -1.91 4.03
N PRO A 119 -7.89 -0.82 4.09
CA PRO A 119 -6.86 -0.55 5.09
C PRO A 119 -7.45 -0.58 6.51
N GLY A 120 -6.55 -0.64 7.49
CA GLY A 120 -6.87 -0.34 8.88
C GLY A 120 -7.46 1.07 9.07
N PRO A 121 -7.87 1.41 10.29
CA PRO A 121 -8.51 2.68 10.56
C PRO A 121 -7.67 3.90 10.19
N THR A 122 -8.24 4.86 9.46
CA THR A 122 -7.55 6.13 9.25
C THR A 122 -7.58 6.93 10.55
N LEU A 123 -6.48 6.90 11.30
CA LEU A 123 -6.31 7.67 12.52
C LEU A 123 -6.14 9.15 12.15
N ARG A 124 -6.73 10.06 12.93
CA ARG A 124 -6.62 11.50 12.68
C ARG A 124 -6.36 12.26 13.98
N ALA A 125 -5.31 13.04 13.95
CA ALA A 125 -4.84 13.88 15.05
C ALA A 125 -4.33 15.22 14.49
N ARG A 126 -3.90 16.12 15.36
CA ARG A 126 -3.32 17.42 14.96
C ARG A 126 -1.86 17.52 15.39
N GLN A 127 -1.08 18.25 14.59
CA GLN A 127 0.29 18.59 14.94
C GLN A 127 0.34 19.28 16.31
N GLY A 128 1.32 18.90 17.14
CA GLY A 128 1.47 19.34 18.51
C GLY A 128 0.75 18.45 19.54
N GLU A 129 -0.09 17.52 19.10
CA GLU A 129 -0.71 16.54 20.00
C GLU A 129 0.24 15.37 20.30
N ARG A 130 0.12 14.79 21.49
CA ARG A 130 0.65 13.46 21.81
C ARG A 130 -0.44 12.43 21.57
N ILE A 131 -0.10 11.34 20.91
CA ILE A 131 -0.99 10.20 20.71
C ILE A 131 -0.51 8.98 21.49
N ARG A 132 -1.45 8.15 21.94
CA ARG A 132 -1.21 6.80 22.45
C ARG A 132 -2.00 5.81 21.61
N VAL A 133 -1.33 4.87 20.97
CA VAL A 133 -1.96 3.76 20.25
C VAL A 133 -1.83 2.50 21.09
N VAL A 134 -2.97 2.00 21.59
CA VAL A 134 -3.04 0.69 22.26
C VAL A 134 -3.28 -0.35 21.18
N PHE A 135 -2.25 -1.13 20.89
CA PHE A 135 -2.30 -2.18 19.89
C PHE A 135 -2.50 -3.54 20.55
N ARG A 136 -3.62 -4.21 20.25
CA ARG A 136 -3.93 -5.57 20.71
C ARG A 136 -3.72 -6.56 19.58
N ASN A 137 -2.94 -7.61 19.82
CA ASN A 137 -2.88 -8.73 18.89
C ASN A 137 -3.92 -9.79 19.26
N ALA A 138 -5.05 -9.79 18.55
CA ALA A 138 -6.10 -10.82 18.68
C ALA A 138 -5.99 -11.92 17.61
N ASP A 139 -4.94 -11.90 16.78
CA ASP A 139 -4.64 -12.97 15.84
C ASP A 139 -3.91 -14.14 16.53
N SER A 140 -3.87 -15.27 15.83
CA SER A 140 -3.04 -16.44 16.08
C SER A 140 -1.57 -16.27 15.68
N THR A 141 -1.24 -15.23 14.91
CA THR A 141 0.13 -14.93 14.42
C THR A 141 0.71 -13.75 15.19
N ALA A 142 2.03 -13.71 15.40
CA ALA A 142 2.70 -12.53 15.96
C ALA A 142 2.60 -11.34 14.98
N HIS A 143 2.28 -10.16 15.51
CA HIS A 143 2.15 -8.93 14.74
C HIS A 143 2.85 -7.78 15.47
N SER A 144 3.06 -6.67 14.78
CA SER A 144 3.56 -5.44 15.38
C SER A 144 2.84 -4.25 14.74
N LEU A 145 3.13 -3.04 15.21
CA LEU A 145 2.59 -1.81 14.65
C LEU A 145 3.69 -0.75 14.56
N HIS A 146 4.42 -0.76 13.45
CA HIS A 146 5.37 0.29 13.10
C HIS A 146 4.62 1.52 12.62
N LEU A 147 4.94 2.69 13.19
CA LEU A 147 4.39 3.98 12.85
C LEU A 147 5.42 4.72 11.99
N HIS A 148 5.02 5.29 10.86
CA HIS A 148 5.88 6.26 10.19
C HIS A 148 5.82 7.58 10.95
N GLY A 149 6.94 8.30 11.03
CA GLY A 149 7.02 9.58 11.72
C GLY A 149 8.33 9.73 12.48
N VAL A 150 8.41 10.75 13.33
CA VAL A 150 9.54 10.93 14.24
C VAL A 150 9.12 10.43 15.62
N HIS A 151 9.83 9.43 16.15
CA HIS A 151 9.58 8.88 17.47
C HIS A 151 10.86 8.21 18.02
N PRO A 152 10.94 8.01 19.35
CA PRO A 152 12.02 7.22 19.94
C PRO A 152 12.01 5.77 19.43
N ALA A 153 13.18 5.13 19.39
CA ALA A 153 13.32 3.73 18.95
C ALA A 153 12.44 2.75 19.76
N ALA A 154 12.20 3.03 21.05
CA ALA A 154 11.32 2.21 21.89
C ALA A 154 9.85 2.21 21.43
N MET A 155 9.45 3.18 20.59
CA MET A 155 8.10 3.33 20.04
C MET A 155 8.03 2.96 18.56
N ASP A 156 9.10 2.38 18.00
CA ASP A 156 9.24 2.08 16.57
C ASP A 156 8.33 0.94 16.10
N GLY A 157 7.92 0.04 16.98
CA GLY A 157 6.94 -1.00 16.64
C GLY A 157 7.45 -2.12 15.73
N ILE A 158 8.75 -2.40 15.78
CA ILE A 158 9.37 -3.53 15.07
C ILE A 158 9.35 -4.84 15.86
N GLU A 159 9.19 -4.77 17.19
CA GLU A 159 9.20 -5.96 18.04
C GLU A 159 7.91 -6.78 17.90
N PRO A 160 8.01 -8.12 17.73
CA PRO A 160 6.84 -8.98 17.63
C PRO A 160 6.00 -8.99 18.92
N ILE A 161 4.71 -8.73 18.78
CA ILE A 161 3.72 -8.85 19.84
C ILE A 161 3.02 -10.18 19.66
N LEU A 162 3.18 -11.06 20.64
CA LEU A 162 2.62 -12.41 20.61
C LEU A 162 1.08 -12.40 20.66
N PRO A 163 0.43 -13.46 20.17
CA PRO A 163 -1.02 -13.64 20.30
C PRO A 163 -1.56 -13.36 21.70
N GLY A 164 -2.66 -12.62 21.78
CA GLY A 164 -3.32 -12.24 23.03
C GLY A 164 -2.59 -11.16 23.84
N ARG A 165 -1.46 -10.63 23.36
CA ARG A 165 -0.71 -9.55 24.02
C ARG A 165 -1.08 -8.18 23.46
N THR A 166 -0.72 -7.16 24.24
CA THR A 166 -0.95 -5.75 23.93
C THR A 166 0.36 -4.99 24.04
N ALA A 167 0.58 -4.05 23.13
CA ALA A 167 1.62 -3.03 23.27
C ALA A 167 1.00 -1.64 23.24
N VAL A 168 1.76 -0.67 23.75
CA VAL A 168 1.36 0.73 23.80
C VAL A 168 2.44 1.55 23.13
N TYR A 169 2.05 2.35 22.14
CA TYR A 169 2.93 3.25 21.41
C TYR A 169 2.55 4.69 21.71
N GLU A 170 3.53 5.52 22.09
CA GLU A 170 3.33 6.94 22.35
C GLU A 170 4.23 7.79 21.48
N VAL A 171 3.61 8.71 20.74
CA VAL A 171 4.32 9.55 19.77
C VAL A 171 3.84 10.99 19.91
N ASP A 172 4.80 11.92 19.96
CA ASP A 172 4.53 13.35 19.87
C ASP A 172 4.50 13.74 18.37
N LEU A 173 3.41 14.34 17.91
CA LEU A 173 3.20 14.68 16.50
C LEU A 173 3.82 16.03 16.17
N ASP A 174 5.12 16.07 15.88
CA ASP A 174 5.85 17.31 15.65
C ASP A 174 5.55 17.99 14.30
N ARG A 175 5.00 17.25 13.33
CA ARG A 175 4.76 17.72 11.96
C ARG A 175 3.42 17.25 11.40
N ALA A 176 2.77 18.12 10.61
CA ALA A 176 1.61 17.76 9.83
C ALA A 176 1.98 16.90 8.61
N GLY A 177 1.05 16.05 8.16
CA GLY A 177 1.25 15.20 6.99
C GLY A 177 0.49 13.89 7.05
N LEU A 178 0.95 12.95 6.21
CA LEU A 178 0.42 11.60 6.08
C LEU A 178 1.48 10.59 6.51
N PHE A 179 1.12 9.75 7.47
CA PHE A 179 2.01 8.80 8.12
C PHE A 179 1.40 7.40 8.05
N PRO A 180 1.90 6.52 7.17
CA PRO A 180 1.49 5.14 7.19
C PRO A 180 1.81 4.50 8.53
N TYR A 181 1.08 3.44 8.86
CA TYR A 181 1.48 2.53 9.90
C TYR A 181 1.20 1.11 9.44
N HIS A 182 2.06 0.16 9.81
CA HIS A 182 1.94 -1.22 9.34
C HIS A 182 2.68 -2.21 10.23
N CYS A 183 2.41 -3.49 10.04
CA CYS A 183 3.17 -4.54 10.73
C CYS A 183 4.60 -4.65 10.17
N HIS A 184 5.56 -4.98 11.04
CA HIS A 184 6.98 -5.10 10.69
C HIS A 184 7.60 -6.43 11.19
N VAL A 185 6.75 -7.40 11.54
CA VAL A 185 7.19 -8.79 11.77
C VAL A 185 7.58 -9.43 10.43
N ALA A 186 8.74 -10.11 10.41
CA ALA A 186 9.24 -10.76 9.21
C ALA A 186 8.44 -12.04 8.85
N PRO A 187 8.19 -12.32 7.56
CA PRO A 187 8.51 -11.49 6.39
C PRO A 187 7.53 -10.33 6.23
N VAL A 188 8.04 -9.09 6.27
CA VAL A 188 7.22 -7.86 6.33
C VAL A 188 6.27 -7.75 5.13
N SER A 189 6.75 -8.05 3.94
CA SER A 189 5.97 -8.01 2.70
C SER A 189 4.72 -8.89 2.77
N ARG A 190 4.79 -10.04 3.45
CA ARG A 190 3.62 -10.91 3.65
C ARG A 190 2.61 -10.31 4.63
N HIS A 191 3.09 -9.65 5.69
CA HIS A 191 2.22 -9.02 6.67
C HIS A 191 1.48 -7.83 6.06
N VAL A 192 2.18 -6.99 5.30
CA VAL A 192 1.61 -5.86 4.57
C VAL A 192 0.68 -6.35 3.46
N GLY A 193 1.12 -7.28 2.59
CA GLY A 193 0.31 -7.85 1.51
C GLY A 193 -0.94 -8.62 1.98
N LYS A 194 -1.02 -8.98 3.27
CA LYS A 194 -2.23 -9.54 3.89
C LYS A 194 -3.20 -8.50 4.45
N GLY A 195 -2.83 -7.23 4.49
CA GLY A 195 -3.71 -6.12 4.88
C GLY A 195 -3.32 -5.38 6.17
N LEU A 196 -2.18 -5.67 6.80
CA LEU A 196 -1.76 -5.04 8.06
C LEU A 196 -1.12 -3.67 7.85
N PHE A 197 -1.89 -2.73 7.31
CA PHE A 197 -1.48 -1.34 7.13
C PHE A 197 -2.66 -0.38 7.31
N GLY A 198 -2.38 0.87 7.65
CA GLY A 198 -3.33 1.96 7.73
C GLY A 198 -2.64 3.31 7.63
N LEU A 199 -3.40 4.38 7.89
CA LEU A 199 -2.92 5.75 7.70
C LEU A 199 -3.22 6.61 8.93
N LEU A 200 -2.24 7.36 9.38
CA LEU A 200 -2.38 8.46 10.35
C LEU A 200 -2.32 9.79 9.58
N VAL A 201 -3.41 10.54 9.62
CA VAL A 201 -3.52 11.91 9.13
C VAL A 201 -3.22 12.86 10.28
N VAL A 202 -2.19 13.69 10.12
CA VAL A 202 -1.86 14.76 11.08
C VAL A 202 -2.20 16.10 10.45
N ASP A 203 -3.25 16.73 10.95
CA ASP A 203 -3.65 18.05 10.50
C ASP A 203 -2.65 19.13 10.95
N PRO A 204 -2.44 20.18 10.14
CA PRO A 204 -1.65 21.33 10.53
C PRO A 204 -2.31 22.14 11.66
N PRO A 205 -1.55 23.00 12.35
CA PRO A 205 -2.09 23.91 13.35
C PRO A 205 -3.08 24.92 12.75
N VAL A 206 -2.85 25.33 11.50
CA VAL A 206 -3.74 26.20 10.72
C VAL A 206 -4.54 25.34 9.76
N ASP A 207 -5.87 25.41 9.87
CA ASP A 207 -6.76 24.58 9.06
C ASP A 207 -6.59 24.81 7.56
N ARG A 208 -6.63 23.71 6.82
CA ARG A 208 -6.74 23.75 5.35
C ARG A 208 -8.15 24.22 4.97
N PRO A 209 -8.34 24.77 3.76
CA PRO A 209 -9.68 25.02 3.24
C PRO A 209 -10.57 23.76 3.34
N PRO A 210 -11.83 23.90 3.75
CA PRO A 210 -12.77 22.78 3.80
C PRO A 210 -12.85 22.06 2.45
N ALA A 211 -12.84 20.73 2.48
CA ALA A 211 -12.90 19.86 1.31
C ALA A 211 -13.78 18.63 1.61
N ASP A 212 -14.28 17.98 0.57
CA ASP A 212 -14.69 16.58 0.63
C ASP A 212 -13.43 15.71 0.70
N GLU A 213 -13.16 15.15 1.87
CA GLU A 213 -11.91 14.46 2.18
C GLU A 213 -12.05 12.95 1.98
N LEU A 214 -11.24 12.39 1.09
CA LEU A 214 -11.24 10.99 0.69
C LEU A 214 -9.92 10.32 1.09
N VAL A 215 -9.97 9.06 1.49
CA VAL A 215 -8.80 8.21 1.72
C VAL A 215 -8.78 7.11 0.67
N LEU A 216 -7.71 7.06 -0.13
CA LEU A 216 -7.46 6.00 -1.09
C LEU A 216 -6.12 5.34 -0.79
N VAL A 217 -6.16 4.07 -0.41
CA VAL A 217 -4.97 3.25 -0.17
C VAL A 217 -4.91 2.14 -1.20
N MET A 218 -3.83 2.10 -1.97
CA MET A 218 -3.54 1.02 -2.91
C MET A 218 -2.87 -0.14 -2.19
N GLY A 219 -3.29 -1.36 -2.51
CA GLY A 219 -2.64 -2.59 -2.06
C GLY A 219 -2.77 -3.70 -3.09
N GLY A 220 -1.94 -4.74 -2.93
CA GLY A 220 -1.92 -5.94 -3.76
C GLY A 220 -2.04 -7.22 -2.95
N TYR A 221 -2.54 -8.27 -3.58
CA TYR A 221 -2.79 -9.58 -2.98
C TYR A 221 -2.09 -10.69 -3.78
N ASP A 222 -1.10 -11.30 -3.14
CA ASP A 222 -0.51 -12.59 -3.53
C ASP A 222 -1.39 -13.71 -2.99
N ILE A 223 -2.27 -14.26 -3.84
CA ILE A 223 -3.28 -15.23 -3.43
C ILE A 223 -2.76 -16.67 -3.50
N ASN A 224 -1.72 -16.92 -4.29
CA ASN A 224 -1.13 -18.25 -4.49
C ASN A 224 0.22 -18.44 -3.76
N ASN A 225 0.73 -17.41 -3.10
CA ASN A 225 2.02 -17.33 -2.39
C ASN A 225 3.24 -17.54 -3.31
N ASP A 226 3.18 -17.11 -4.56
CA ASP A 226 4.29 -17.22 -5.52
C ASP A 226 5.24 -16.00 -5.53
N GLY A 227 4.94 -14.99 -4.69
CA GLY A 227 5.72 -13.76 -4.60
C GLY A 227 5.33 -12.70 -5.62
N ARG A 228 4.13 -12.79 -6.21
CA ARG A 228 3.52 -11.77 -7.08
C ARG A 228 2.08 -11.50 -6.68
N ASN A 229 1.57 -10.31 -6.98
CA ASN A 229 0.15 -10.02 -6.74
C ASN A 229 -0.71 -10.39 -7.95
N GLU A 230 -1.75 -11.21 -7.71
CA GLU A 230 -2.79 -11.53 -8.70
C GLU A 230 -3.88 -10.47 -8.74
N LEU A 231 -4.20 -9.86 -7.60
CA LEU A 231 -5.28 -8.89 -7.45
C LEU A 231 -4.79 -7.62 -6.77
N TYR A 232 -5.42 -6.50 -7.10
CA TYR A 232 -5.13 -5.20 -6.52
C TYR A 232 -6.44 -4.50 -6.15
N ALA A 233 -6.35 -3.54 -5.24
CA ALA A 233 -7.51 -2.79 -4.81
C ALA A 233 -7.15 -1.39 -4.35
N PHE A 234 -8.08 -0.46 -4.56
CA PHE A 234 -8.23 0.68 -3.68
C PHE A 234 -9.09 0.27 -2.49
N ASN A 235 -8.62 0.55 -1.27
CA ASN A 235 -9.34 0.28 -0.02
C ASN A 235 -9.82 -1.18 0.15
N GLY A 236 -8.97 -2.11 -0.26
CA GLY A 236 -9.02 -3.51 0.17
C GLY A 236 -9.88 -4.45 -0.66
N ILE A 237 -10.85 -3.99 -1.43
CA ILE A 237 -11.72 -4.86 -2.25
C ILE A 237 -11.51 -4.54 -3.74
N PRO A 238 -11.05 -5.50 -4.56
CA PRO A 238 -10.97 -5.36 -6.01
C PRO A 238 -12.29 -4.87 -6.61
N ASP A 239 -12.23 -3.93 -7.56
CA ASP A 239 -13.37 -3.38 -8.30
C ASP A 239 -14.47 -2.71 -7.46
N ALA A 240 -14.24 -2.48 -6.16
CA ALA A 240 -15.24 -1.89 -5.28
C ALA A 240 -15.77 -0.55 -5.80
N TYR A 241 -14.89 0.29 -6.34
CA TYR A 241 -15.26 1.59 -6.89
C TYR A 241 -15.68 1.56 -8.35
N MET A 242 -15.55 0.41 -9.04
CA MET A 242 -16.22 0.19 -10.32
C MET A 242 -17.70 -0.08 -10.11
N LEU A 243 -18.00 -0.94 -9.12
CA LEU A 243 -19.36 -1.34 -8.77
C LEU A 243 -20.09 -0.24 -7.99
N HIS A 244 -19.38 0.50 -7.15
CA HIS A 244 -19.92 1.58 -6.35
C HIS A 244 -19.07 2.85 -6.57
N PRO A 245 -19.38 3.67 -7.58
CA PRO A 245 -18.62 4.88 -7.86
C PRO A 245 -18.55 5.84 -6.66
N ILE A 246 -17.38 6.43 -6.45
CA ILE A 246 -17.12 7.46 -5.43
C ILE A 246 -17.96 8.69 -5.77
N GLN A 247 -18.92 9.03 -4.93
CA GLN A 247 -19.77 10.19 -5.14
C GLN A 247 -19.07 11.47 -4.71
N VAL A 248 -19.04 12.49 -5.57
CA VAL A 248 -18.57 13.85 -5.24
C VAL A 248 -19.52 14.90 -5.82
N ARG A 249 -19.49 16.13 -5.28
CA ARG A 249 -20.29 17.26 -5.77
C ARG A 249 -19.50 18.08 -6.78
N GLN A 250 -20.15 18.50 -7.87
CA GLN A 250 -19.57 19.36 -8.88
C GLN A 250 -18.97 20.62 -8.25
N ASN A 251 -17.77 21.01 -8.70
CA ASN A 251 -17.00 22.15 -8.22
C ASN A 251 -16.62 22.15 -6.72
N ALA A 252 -17.01 21.15 -5.92
CA ALA A 252 -16.52 21.02 -4.56
C ALA A 252 -15.01 20.74 -4.54
N LEU A 253 -14.31 21.25 -3.53
CA LEU A 253 -12.90 20.89 -3.33
C LEU A 253 -12.87 19.45 -2.87
N VAL A 254 -12.26 18.57 -3.66
CA VAL A 254 -11.99 17.18 -3.27
C VAL A 254 -10.55 17.11 -2.83
N ARG A 255 -10.30 16.51 -1.66
CA ARG A 255 -8.97 16.27 -1.12
C ARG A 255 -8.76 14.77 -0.93
N ILE A 256 -7.80 14.20 -1.64
CA ILE A 256 -7.51 12.76 -1.59
C ILE A 256 -6.23 12.55 -0.79
N TYR A 257 -6.34 11.83 0.32
CA TYR A 257 -5.22 11.23 1.04
C TYR A 257 -4.84 9.92 0.37
N LEU A 258 -3.81 9.96 -0.45
CA LEU A 258 -3.39 8.85 -1.30
C LEU A 258 -2.16 8.17 -0.71
N LEU A 259 -2.20 6.85 -0.61
CA LEU A 259 -1.11 6.01 -0.09
C LEU A 259 -0.92 4.77 -0.96
N ASN A 260 0.33 4.43 -1.28
CA ASN A 260 0.69 3.16 -1.89
C ASN A 260 1.25 2.18 -0.84
N MET A 261 0.55 1.07 -0.56
CA MET A 261 1.03 -0.04 0.27
C MET A 261 1.26 -1.34 -0.53
N THR A 262 1.35 -1.25 -1.85
CA THR A 262 1.66 -2.41 -2.70
C THR A 262 3.15 -2.74 -2.58
N GLU A 263 3.46 -3.91 -2.02
CA GLU A 263 4.84 -4.35 -1.71
C GLU A 263 5.63 -4.86 -2.92
N LEU A 264 5.03 -5.72 -3.74
CA LEU A 264 5.75 -6.53 -4.74
C LEU A 264 5.93 -5.77 -6.07
N GLU A 265 4.82 -5.37 -6.71
CA GLU A 265 4.82 -4.63 -7.98
C GLU A 265 4.71 -3.12 -7.75
N SER A 266 5.82 -2.50 -7.34
CA SER A 266 5.94 -1.05 -7.10
C SER A 266 7.14 -0.48 -7.86
N PRO A 267 7.15 0.81 -8.26
CA PRO A 267 6.15 1.85 -7.96
C PRO A 267 4.84 1.71 -8.72
N LEU A 268 3.76 2.26 -8.14
CA LEU A 268 2.47 2.40 -8.80
C LEU A 268 2.21 3.86 -9.18
N THR A 269 1.32 4.06 -10.13
CA THR A 269 0.78 5.40 -10.42
C THR A 269 -0.63 5.56 -9.85
N PHE A 270 -1.08 6.80 -9.74
CA PHE A 270 -2.49 7.15 -9.60
C PHE A 270 -2.82 8.14 -10.70
N HIS A 271 -3.87 7.85 -11.47
CA HIS A 271 -4.36 8.67 -12.57
C HIS A 271 -5.86 8.92 -12.39
N THR A 272 -6.31 10.14 -12.73
CA THR A 272 -7.73 10.50 -12.85
C THR A 272 -8.04 11.00 -14.25
N HIS A 273 -9.11 10.48 -14.85
CA HIS A 273 -9.48 10.85 -16.23
C HIS A 273 -9.97 12.29 -16.32
N ALA A 274 -9.55 13.00 -17.37
CA ALA A 274 -10.06 14.31 -17.81
C ALA A 274 -10.12 15.41 -16.72
N ASN A 275 -9.34 15.27 -15.65
CA ASN A 275 -9.24 16.21 -14.55
C ASN A 275 -7.77 16.27 -14.12
N ALA A 276 -7.36 17.39 -13.52
CA ALA A 276 -6.02 17.55 -12.97
C ALA A 276 -6.11 17.90 -11.48
N PHE A 277 -5.10 17.47 -10.74
CA PHE A 277 -4.93 17.75 -9.32
C PHE A 277 -3.62 18.50 -9.07
N THR A 278 -3.55 19.13 -7.91
CA THR A 278 -2.33 19.68 -7.34
C THR A 278 -1.88 18.85 -6.15
N VAL A 279 -0.58 18.82 -5.89
CA VAL A 279 -0.01 18.13 -4.72
C VAL A 279 0.20 19.13 -3.60
N VAL A 280 -0.44 18.90 -2.45
CA VAL A 280 -0.30 19.78 -1.29
C VAL A 280 1.14 19.73 -0.76
N GLY A 281 1.78 20.90 -0.70
CA GLY A 281 3.12 21.05 -0.17
C GLY A 281 4.26 20.85 -1.19
N ALA A 282 3.96 20.52 -2.45
CA ALA A 282 4.97 20.38 -3.50
C ALA A 282 5.55 21.71 -4.04
N GLY A 283 5.10 22.85 -3.51
CA GLY A 283 5.44 24.18 -4.02
C GLY A 283 4.65 24.53 -5.28
N ALA A 284 5.17 25.47 -6.08
CA ALA A 284 4.56 25.83 -7.36
C ALA A 284 4.81 24.72 -8.39
N GLN A 285 3.80 23.87 -8.59
CA GLN A 285 3.80 22.83 -9.60
C GLN A 285 2.56 23.00 -10.48
N GLU A 286 2.73 22.84 -11.80
CA GLU A 286 1.60 22.78 -12.72
C GLU A 286 0.69 21.60 -12.35
N PRO A 287 -0.64 21.76 -12.35
CA PRO A 287 -1.57 20.65 -12.13
C PRO A 287 -1.27 19.50 -13.09
N THR A 288 -1.39 18.27 -12.59
CA THR A 288 -1.19 17.04 -13.37
C THR A 288 -2.33 16.07 -13.11
N ASP A 289 -2.50 15.10 -14.00
CA ASP A 289 -3.53 14.06 -13.89
C ASP A 289 -2.97 12.71 -13.48
N VAL A 290 -1.64 12.59 -13.31
CA VAL A 290 -0.94 11.36 -12.96
C VAL A 290 0.22 11.62 -12.00
N ILE A 291 0.41 10.73 -11.01
CA ILE A 291 1.55 10.76 -10.10
C ILE A 291 2.08 9.35 -9.84
N THR A 292 3.39 9.20 -9.65
CA THR A 292 4.04 7.93 -9.30
C THR A 292 4.33 7.89 -7.80
N LEU A 293 4.09 6.74 -7.15
CA LEU A 293 4.30 6.49 -5.74
C LEU A 293 5.02 5.13 -5.57
N GLY A 294 6.21 5.14 -4.97
CA GLY A 294 6.89 3.96 -4.46
C GLY A 294 6.17 3.31 -3.27
N VAL A 295 6.76 2.23 -2.73
CA VAL A 295 6.19 1.53 -1.55
C VAL A 295 6.18 2.48 -0.36
N ALA A 296 5.04 2.57 0.32
CA ALA A 296 4.77 3.49 1.43
C ALA A 296 4.91 4.99 1.08
N GLU A 297 5.07 5.35 -0.20
CA GLU A 297 4.92 6.74 -0.62
C GLU A 297 3.45 7.16 -0.58
N ARG A 298 3.25 8.43 -0.24
CA ARG A 298 1.96 9.01 0.07
C ARG A 298 1.94 10.48 -0.28
N THR A 299 0.76 10.99 -0.58
CA THR A 299 0.57 12.38 -0.98
C THR A 299 -0.85 12.84 -0.67
N ILE A 300 -1.05 14.16 -0.61
CA ILE A 300 -2.38 14.77 -0.53
C ILE A 300 -2.63 15.45 -1.87
N LEU A 301 -3.68 15.03 -2.57
CA LEU A 301 -4.10 15.61 -3.84
C LEU A 301 -5.29 16.54 -3.61
N GLU A 302 -5.33 17.68 -4.29
CA GLU A 302 -6.49 18.57 -4.31
C GLU A 302 -6.93 18.85 -5.75
N LEU A 303 -8.24 18.70 -6.00
CA LEU A 303 -8.87 18.94 -7.30
C LEU A 303 -10.33 19.36 -7.16
N ARG A 304 -10.91 19.83 -8.26
CA ARG A 304 -12.33 20.11 -8.42
C ARG A 304 -12.80 19.53 -9.74
N TYR A 305 -13.97 18.89 -9.75
CA TYR A 305 -14.58 18.37 -10.96
C TYR A 305 -15.52 19.42 -11.58
N PRO A 306 -15.17 20.04 -12.73
CA PRO A 306 -15.94 21.14 -13.30
C PRO A 306 -17.20 20.68 -14.04
N TYR A 307 -17.24 19.43 -14.51
CA TYR A 307 -18.35 18.88 -15.29
C TYR A 307 -18.96 17.66 -14.58
N LEU A 308 -20.26 17.44 -14.82
CA LEU A 308 -20.99 16.29 -14.33
C LEU A 308 -20.60 15.01 -15.09
N GLY A 309 -20.74 13.86 -14.44
CA GLY A 309 -20.56 12.55 -15.07
C GLY A 309 -19.58 11.65 -14.33
N ARG A 310 -19.16 10.58 -15.02
CA ARG A 310 -18.28 9.54 -14.48
C ARG A 310 -16.85 9.71 -14.99
N TYR A 311 -15.90 9.81 -14.07
CA TYR A 311 -14.47 9.89 -14.37
C TYR A 311 -13.75 8.68 -13.78
N MET A 312 -13.02 7.95 -14.61
CA MET A 312 -12.28 6.78 -14.13
C MET A 312 -11.06 7.21 -13.31
N VAL A 313 -10.74 6.44 -12.28
CA VAL A 313 -9.52 6.55 -11.49
C VAL A 313 -8.85 5.18 -11.41
N HIS A 314 -7.55 5.13 -11.68
CA HIS A 314 -6.78 3.88 -11.69
C HIS A 314 -5.27 4.15 -11.70
N PRO A 315 -4.42 3.19 -11.33
CA PRO A 315 -3.03 3.18 -11.76
C PRO A 315 -2.95 3.08 -13.28
N HIS A 316 -2.10 3.89 -13.91
CA HIS A 316 -1.85 3.87 -15.35
C HIS A 316 -0.97 2.68 -15.79
N GLN A 317 -0.70 1.74 -14.87
CA GLN A 317 -0.26 0.39 -15.20
C GLN A 317 -1.51 -0.44 -15.50
N ASP A 318 -1.90 -0.55 -16.77
CA ASP A 318 -3.20 -1.14 -17.16
C ASP A 318 -3.40 -2.56 -16.62
N GLN A 319 -2.34 -3.39 -16.62
CA GLN A 319 -2.43 -4.74 -16.04
C GLN A 319 -2.78 -4.75 -14.55
N ILE A 320 -2.41 -3.71 -13.80
CA ILE A 320 -2.72 -3.56 -12.37
C ILE A 320 -4.13 -3.02 -12.20
N ALA A 321 -4.53 -2.06 -13.04
CA ALA A 321 -5.89 -1.54 -13.08
C ALA A 321 -6.90 -2.68 -13.38
N GLU A 322 -6.65 -3.46 -14.43
CA GLU A 322 -7.46 -4.61 -14.89
C GLU A 322 -7.58 -5.74 -13.86
N ARG A 323 -6.69 -5.76 -12.86
CA ARG A 323 -6.70 -6.72 -11.75
C ARG A 323 -7.39 -6.20 -10.49
N GLY A 324 -8.19 -5.14 -10.61
CA GLY A 324 -9.11 -4.68 -9.58
C GLY A 324 -8.82 -3.30 -8.98
N ALA A 325 -7.70 -2.67 -9.33
CA ALA A 325 -7.35 -1.32 -8.87
C ALA A 325 -7.95 -0.23 -9.78
N MET A 326 -9.22 -0.37 -10.14
CA MET A 326 -9.94 0.63 -10.93
C MET A 326 -11.21 1.10 -10.21
N GLY A 327 -11.68 2.28 -10.58
CA GLY A 327 -12.91 2.84 -10.04
C GLY A 327 -13.42 4.03 -10.83
N PHE A 328 -14.62 4.48 -10.47
CA PHE A 328 -15.18 5.72 -10.97
C PHE A 328 -15.41 6.72 -9.84
N VAL A 329 -15.21 7.99 -10.16
CA VAL A 329 -15.78 9.13 -9.44
C VAL A 329 -17.02 9.58 -10.20
N GLU A 330 -18.18 9.57 -9.54
CA GLU A 330 -19.45 10.08 -10.05
C GLU A 330 -19.66 11.52 -9.53
N VAL A 331 -19.66 12.46 -10.45
CA VAL A 331 -19.82 13.88 -10.14
C VAL A 331 -21.29 14.26 -10.28
N THR A 332 -21.90 14.54 -9.14
CA THR A 332 -23.32 14.90 -9.03
C THR A 332 -23.50 16.41 -8.88
N PRO A 333 -24.67 16.98 -9.25
CA PRO A 333 -24.96 18.39 -9.02
C PRO A 333 -24.78 18.78 -7.55
N ALA A 334 -24.42 20.03 -7.26
CA ALA A 334 -24.25 20.55 -5.90
C ALA A 334 -25.53 20.44 -5.05
#